data_AF-A0A445GIW6-F1
#
_entry.id   AF-A0A445GIW6-F1
#
_cell.length_a   1.000
_cell.length_b   1.000
_cell.length_c   1.000
_cell.angle_alpha   90.00
_cell.angle_beta   90.00
_cell.angle_gamma   90.00
#
_symmetry.space_group_name_H-M   'P 1'
#
loop_
_entity.id
_entity.type
_entity.pdbx_description
1 polymer ?
#
loop_
_entity_poly.entity_id
_entity_poly.type
_entity_poly.pdbx_seq_one_letter_code
_entity_poly.pdbx_strand_id
1 'polypeptide(L)'
;MESFGEAGWEWEFSWRRNLFDNELGRASAFIDQATALSPNAALKDYWVWGADPKGIFSTSTAYLCIKGDQPIDYLNCGFSQLWEIKVPPRALSFAWRLLWDRTFVQIEVLRQQLELAKELNKPASVHCVCAFGDLLELMKSMGPFPAGVILHSYLGSAEMVPEFSKLGAYFSFSGFLMSQKANKAKKMLKMMIFITPDIC
;
A
#
# COMPACT_ATOMS: atom_id res chain seq x y z
N MET A 1 8.63 29.06 2.93
CA MET A 1 8.18 30.08 3.90
C MET A 1 8.05 31.36 3.10
N GLU A 2 6.95 32.09 3.17
CA GLU A 2 6.76 33.27 2.30
C GLU A 2 7.36 34.50 2.96
N SER A 3 7.99 35.36 2.17
CA SER A 3 8.52 36.64 2.64
C SER A 3 8.18 37.76 1.66
N PHE A 4 7.96 38.96 2.19
CA PHE A 4 7.65 40.15 1.40
C PHE A 4 8.93 41.00 1.29
N GLY A 5 9.54 41.01 0.10
CA GLY A 5 10.75 41.76 -0.20
C GLY A 5 10.47 43.10 -0.87
N GLU A 6 11.53 43.87 -1.15
CA GLU A 6 11.42 45.21 -1.78
C GLU A 6 10.84 45.18 -3.21
N ALA A 7 10.85 44.02 -3.88
CA ALA A 7 10.32 43.82 -5.22
C ALA A 7 8.95 43.10 -5.28
N GLY A 8 8.37 42.72 -4.13
CA GLY A 8 7.09 42.01 -4.04
C GLY A 8 7.16 40.70 -3.25
N TRP A 9 6.21 39.80 -3.52
CA TRP A 9 6.13 38.49 -2.87
C TRP A 9 7.21 37.54 -3.39
N GLU A 10 7.98 36.96 -2.47
CA GLU A 10 9.01 35.97 -2.78
C GLU A 10 8.67 34.60 -2.19
N TRP A 11 8.72 33.58 -3.04
CA TRP A 11 8.46 32.19 -2.68
C TRP A 11 9.77 31.49 -2.27
N GLU A 12 9.88 31.07 -1.01
CA GLU A 12 11.00 30.24 -0.54
C GLU A 12 10.57 28.76 -0.44
N PHE A 13 11.15 27.92 -1.30
CA PHE A 13 10.90 26.47 -1.30
C PHE A 13 11.98 25.72 -0.53
N SER A 14 11.56 24.87 0.41
CA SER A 14 12.44 23.94 1.11
C SER A 14 11.91 22.51 1.02
N TRP A 15 12.82 21.57 0.80
CA TRP A 15 12.50 20.16 0.64
C TRP A 15 13.04 19.38 1.84
N ARG A 16 12.31 18.36 2.32
CA ARG A 16 12.76 17.54 3.47
C ARG A 16 14.03 16.72 3.17
N ARG A 17 14.32 16.48 1.90
CA ARG A 17 15.49 15.77 1.40
C ARG A 17 15.91 16.36 0.05
N ASN A 18 17.13 16.03 -0.38
CA ASN A 18 17.55 16.31 -1.75
C ASN A 18 16.64 15.60 -2.75
N LEU A 19 16.33 16.29 -3.85
CA LEU A 19 15.54 15.76 -4.95
C LEU A 19 16.41 14.83 -5.81
N PHE A 20 15.82 13.74 -6.29
CA PHE A 20 16.47 12.87 -7.27
C PHE A 20 16.33 13.44 -8.68
N ASP A 21 17.19 13.03 -9.62
CA ASP A 21 17.21 13.55 -11.00
C ASP A 21 15.85 13.43 -11.71
N ASN A 22 15.12 12.35 -11.45
CA ASN A 22 13.77 12.13 -12.02
C ASN A 22 12.67 13.02 -11.39
N GLU A 23 12.95 13.67 -10.26
CA GLU A 23 12.03 14.59 -9.58
C GLU A 23 12.27 16.06 -9.96
N LEU A 24 13.50 16.39 -10.39
CA LEU A 24 13.92 17.77 -10.69
C LEU A 24 13.02 18.45 -11.73
N GLY A 25 12.64 17.75 -12.80
CA GLY A 25 11.78 18.32 -13.85
C GLY A 25 10.39 18.71 -13.33
N ARG A 26 9.81 17.90 -12.45
CA ARG A 26 8.50 18.19 -11.84
C ARG A 26 8.61 19.31 -10.81
N ALA A 27 9.69 19.33 -10.04
CA ALA A 27 9.95 20.38 -9.07
C ALA A 27 10.14 21.74 -9.76
N SER A 28 10.89 21.80 -10.87
CA SER A 28 11.06 23.02 -11.66
C SER A 28 9.74 23.54 -12.19
N ALA A 29 8.94 22.67 -12.83
CA ALA A 29 7.63 23.05 -13.36
C ALA A 29 6.69 23.58 -12.26
N PHE A 30 6.75 22.98 -11.07
CA PHE A 30 5.98 23.46 -9.92
C PHE A 30 6.46 24.83 -9.42
N ILE A 31 7.78 25.03 -9.31
CA ILE A 31 8.36 26.32 -8.90
C ILE A 31 7.95 27.41 -9.89
N ASP A 32 8.08 27.17 -11.20
CA ASP A 32 7.70 28.12 -12.25
C ASP A 32 6.21 28.50 -12.16
N GLN A 33 5.34 27.51 -11.93
CA GLN A 33 3.90 27.74 -11.75
C GLN A 33 3.59 28.54 -10.48
N ALA A 34 4.29 28.27 -9.39
CA ALA A 34 4.09 28.97 -8.13
C ALA A 34 4.60 30.43 -8.20
N THR A 35 5.76 30.68 -8.81
CA THR A 35 6.30 32.03 -9.00
C THR A 35 5.43 32.88 -9.94
N ALA A 36 4.68 32.27 -10.84
CA ALA A 36 3.68 32.98 -11.66
C ALA A 36 2.47 33.49 -10.85
N LEU A 37 2.29 33.05 -9.60
CA LEU A 37 1.22 33.49 -8.72
C LEU A 37 1.69 34.67 -7.85
N SER A 38 0.88 35.73 -7.82
CA SER A 38 1.07 36.90 -6.95
C SER A 38 -0.04 36.95 -5.90
N PRO A 39 0.25 36.64 -4.63
CA PRO A 39 -0.74 36.72 -3.55
C PRO A 39 -1.27 38.14 -3.37
N ASN A 40 -2.58 38.28 -3.15
CA ASN A 40 -3.20 39.57 -2.87
C ASN A 40 -3.53 39.69 -1.38
N ALA A 41 -2.72 40.46 -0.65
CA ALA A 41 -2.85 40.65 0.79
C ALA A 41 -4.16 41.33 1.24
N ALA A 42 -4.89 41.97 0.32
CA ALA A 42 -6.16 42.64 0.62
C ALA A 42 -7.37 41.70 0.62
N LEU A 43 -7.20 40.45 0.14
CA LEU A 43 -8.27 39.46 0.06
C LEU A 43 -8.13 38.44 1.18
N LYS A 44 -9.26 38.01 1.73
CA LYS A 44 -9.30 36.95 2.73
C LYS A 44 -9.29 35.60 2.02
N ASP A 45 -8.41 34.71 2.46
CA ASP A 45 -8.30 33.36 1.89
C ASP A 45 -9.49 32.47 2.28
N TYR A 46 -9.92 31.64 1.32
CA TYR A 46 -10.89 30.59 1.53
C TYR A 46 -10.40 29.28 0.90
N TRP A 47 -10.50 28.19 1.65
CA TRP A 47 -10.24 26.86 1.13
C TRP A 47 -11.45 26.39 0.34
N VAL A 48 -11.28 26.20 -0.97
CA VAL A 48 -12.30 25.63 -1.85
C VAL A 48 -11.79 24.35 -2.49
N TRP A 49 -12.63 23.32 -2.48
CA TRP A 49 -12.34 22.09 -3.19
C TRP A 49 -12.64 22.26 -4.67
N GLY A 50 -11.60 22.52 -5.48
CA GLY A 50 -11.75 22.86 -6.91
C GLY A 50 -12.35 21.76 -7.78
N ALA A 51 -12.46 20.52 -7.29
CA ALA A 51 -13.11 19.43 -8.03
C ALA A 51 -14.62 19.31 -7.76
N ASP A 52 -15.19 20.18 -6.92
CA ASP A 52 -16.63 20.34 -6.75
C ASP A 52 -17.03 21.79 -7.07
N PRO A 53 -18.00 22.05 -7.96
CA PRO A 53 -18.45 23.41 -8.28
C PRO A 53 -18.96 24.21 -7.07
N LYS A 54 -19.37 23.55 -6.00
CA LYS A 54 -19.80 24.18 -4.73
C LYS A 54 -18.62 24.43 -3.79
N GLY A 55 -17.41 24.03 -4.15
CA GLY A 55 -16.20 24.16 -3.35
C GLY A 55 -16.14 23.22 -2.13
N ILE A 56 -17.05 22.25 -2.04
CA ILE A 56 -17.17 21.34 -0.88
C ILE A 56 -16.35 20.09 -1.13
N PHE A 57 -15.45 19.77 -0.19
CA PHE A 57 -14.70 18.53 -0.24
C PHE A 57 -15.61 17.30 -0.07
N SER A 58 -15.42 16.29 -0.92
CA SER A 58 -15.99 14.96 -0.72
C SER A 58 -15.01 13.86 -1.10
N THR A 59 -15.08 12.73 -0.41
CA THR A 59 -14.23 11.55 -0.70
C THR A 59 -14.44 11.01 -2.12
N SER A 60 -15.65 11.14 -2.65
CA SER A 60 -16.00 10.73 -4.02
C SER A 60 -15.25 11.56 -5.08
N THR A 61 -15.32 12.89 -4.97
CA THR A 61 -14.65 13.79 -5.93
C THR A 61 -13.13 13.74 -5.80
N ALA A 62 -12.60 13.60 -4.58
CA ALA A 62 -11.18 13.34 -4.35
C ALA A 62 -10.69 12.06 -5.04
N TYR A 63 -11.47 10.97 -4.94
CA TYR A 63 -11.13 9.71 -5.58
C TYR A 63 -11.15 9.80 -7.12
N LEU A 64 -12.08 10.58 -7.69
CA LEU A 64 -12.13 10.84 -9.13
C LEU A 64 -10.90 11.63 -9.62
N CYS A 65 -10.44 12.63 -8.87
CA CYS A 65 -9.22 13.38 -9.20
C CYS A 65 -7.96 12.51 -9.13
N ILE A 66 -7.85 11.66 -8.11
CA ILE A 66 -6.72 10.72 -7.97
C ILE A 66 -6.73 9.68 -9.10
N LYS A 67 -7.93 9.31 -9.60
CA LYS A 67 -8.09 8.44 -10.76
C LYS A 67 -7.90 9.13 -12.11
N GLY A 68 -7.79 10.46 -12.15
CA GLY A 68 -7.68 11.22 -13.38
C GLY A 68 -6.37 10.94 -14.14
N ASP A 69 -6.53 10.63 -15.42
CA ASP A 69 -5.50 10.54 -16.49
C ASP A 69 -4.49 9.38 -16.46
N GLN A 70 -4.92 8.20 -16.03
CA GLN A 70 -4.37 6.97 -16.61
C GLN A 70 -5.28 6.50 -17.75
N PRO A 71 -4.80 6.38 -19.00
CA PRO A 71 -5.58 5.73 -20.04
C PRO A 71 -5.92 4.32 -19.54
N ILE A 72 -7.22 4.03 -19.43
CA ILE A 72 -7.77 2.73 -19.04
C ILE A 72 -7.59 1.78 -20.24
N ASP A 73 -6.35 1.55 -20.67
CA ASP A 73 -6.02 0.55 -21.69
C ASP A 73 -5.19 -0.60 -21.12
N TYR A 74 -4.57 -0.44 -19.95
CA TYR A 74 -3.82 -1.53 -19.32
C TYR A 74 -4.64 -2.41 -18.34
N LEU A 75 -5.89 -2.03 -18.02
CA LEU A 75 -6.73 -2.80 -17.10
C LEU A 75 -7.96 -3.47 -17.75
N ASN A 76 -8.30 -3.10 -18.99
CA ASN A 76 -9.44 -3.67 -19.72
C ASN A 76 -9.03 -4.82 -20.66
N CYS A 77 -8.13 -5.69 -20.21
CA CYS A 77 -7.89 -6.94 -20.92
C CYS A 77 -9.08 -7.91 -20.74
N GLY A 78 -10.14 -7.78 -21.55
CA GLY A 78 -11.08 -8.88 -21.85
C GLY A 78 -12.05 -9.38 -20.75
N PHE A 79 -12.07 -8.81 -19.54
CA PHE A 79 -12.92 -9.33 -18.45
C PHE A 79 -14.31 -8.72 -18.32
N SER A 80 -14.61 -7.62 -19.01
CA SER A 80 -15.98 -7.07 -19.04
C SER A 80 -16.99 -8.11 -19.51
N GLN A 81 -16.59 -8.89 -20.51
CA GLN A 81 -17.35 -10.01 -21.05
C GLN A 81 -17.62 -11.12 -20.03
N LEU A 82 -16.74 -11.31 -19.04
CA LEU A 82 -16.94 -12.30 -17.98
C LEU A 82 -18.14 -11.93 -17.12
N TRP A 83 -18.28 -10.65 -16.76
CA TRP A 83 -19.34 -10.16 -15.88
C TRP A 83 -20.72 -10.09 -16.56
N GLU A 84 -20.77 -10.20 -17.89
CA GLU A 84 -22.01 -10.29 -18.67
C GLU A 84 -22.58 -11.72 -18.74
N ILE A 85 -21.80 -12.73 -18.32
CA ILE A 85 -22.26 -14.12 -18.33
C ILE A 85 -23.29 -14.33 -17.22
N LYS A 86 -24.49 -14.81 -17.60
CA LYS A 86 -25.59 -15.14 -16.67
C LYS A 86 -25.32 -16.42 -15.88
N VAL A 87 -24.28 -16.41 -15.04
CA VAL A 87 -23.98 -17.47 -14.07
C VAL A 87 -23.89 -16.88 -12.66
N PRO A 88 -24.05 -17.69 -11.61
CA PRO A 88 -24.03 -17.20 -10.24
C PRO A 88 -22.74 -16.42 -9.93
N PRO A 89 -22.78 -15.35 -9.11
CA PRO A 89 -21.61 -14.53 -8.79
C PRO A 89 -20.41 -15.34 -8.25
N ARG A 90 -20.66 -16.46 -7.57
CA ARG A 90 -19.63 -17.40 -7.11
C ARG A 90 -18.90 -18.09 -8.25
N ALA A 91 -19.61 -18.46 -9.32
CA ALA A 91 -19.02 -19.04 -10.53
C ALA A 91 -18.24 -17.99 -11.33
N LEU A 92 -18.74 -16.75 -11.42
CA LEU A 92 -17.99 -15.64 -12.03
C LEU A 92 -16.70 -15.33 -11.28
N SER A 93 -16.76 -15.26 -9.95
CA SER A 93 -15.58 -15.03 -9.12
C SER A 93 -14.56 -16.17 -9.24
N PHE A 94 -15.04 -17.40 -9.37
CA PHE A 94 -14.20 -18.58 -9.57
C PHE A 94 -13.58 -18.62 -10.96
N ALA A 95 -14.36 -18.36 -12.01
CA ALA A 95 -13.89 -18.27 -13.40
C ALA A 95 -12.90 -17.11 -13.58
N TRP A 96 -13.17 -15.95 -12.96
CA TRP A 96 -12.23 -14.85 -12.90
C TRP A 96 -10.92 -15.30 -12.25
N ARG A 97 -10.98 -15.98 -11.10
CA ARG A 97 -9.80 -16.47 -10.39
C ARG A 97 -9.02 -17.54 -11.17
N LEU A 98 -9.69 -18.35 -11.99
CA LEU A 98 -9.07 -19.34 -12.87
C LEU A 98 -8.43 -18.72 -14.12
N LEU A 99 -9.13 -17.78 -14.77
CA LEU A 99 -8.60 -17.06 -15.93
C LEU A 99 -7.49 -16.08 -15.53
N TRP A 100 -7.54 -15.62 -14.29
CA TRP A 100 -6.58 -14.75 -13.65
C TRP A 100 -5.58 -15.58 -12.84
N ASP A 101 -5.01 -16.66 -13.41
CA ASP A 101 -3.97 -17.51 -12.80
C ASP A 101 -2.67 -16.72 -12.52
N ARG A 102 -2.80 -15.70 -11.68
CA ARG A 102 -1.82 -14.76 -11.16
C ARG A 102 -1.25 -15.26 -9.86
N THR A 103 -1.67 -16.42 -9.39
CA THR A 103 -1.09 -17.11 -8.23
C THR A 103 0.33 -17.54 -8.53
N PHE A 104 0.59 -18.16 -9.69
CA PHE A 104 1.96 -18.53 -10.07
C PHE A 104 2.87 -17.32 -10.22
N VAL A 105 2.42 -16.26 -10.89
CA VAL A 105 3.20 -15.02 -11.05
C VAL A 105 3.45 -14.33 -9.70
N GLN A 106 2.46 -14.29 -8.80
CA GLN A 106 2.64 -13.70 -7.47
C GLN A 106 3.64 -14.48 -6.61
N ILE A 107 3.56 -15.82 -6.62
CA ILE A 107 4.49 -16.66 -5.88
C ILE A 107 5.91 -16.49 -6.42
N GLU A 108 6.09 -16.47 -7.75
CA GLU A 108 7.41 -16.32 -8.36
C GLU A 108 8.03 -14.94 -8.08
N VAL A 109 7.25 -13.86 -8.23
CA VAL A 109 7.73 -12.51 -7.91
C VAL A 109 8.04 -12.37 -6.42
N LEU A 110 7.19 -12.90 -5.54
CA LEU A 110 7.44 -12.87 -4.09
C LEU A 110 8.70 -13.65 -3.73
N ARG A 111 8.93 -14.82 -4.35
CA ARG A 111 10.16 -15.60 -4.19
C ARG A 111 11.38 -14.75 -4.54
N GLN A 112 11.41 -14.14 -5.72
CA GLN A 112 12.53 -13.31 -6.15
C GLN A 112 12.78 -12.12 -5.19
N GLN A 113 11.72 -11.48 -4.70
CA GLN A 113 11.84 -10.38 -3.72
C GLN A 113 12.37 -10.85 -2.36
N LEU A 114 11.94 -12.03 -1.89
CA LEU A 114 12.43 -12.61 -0.64
C LEU A 114 13.88 -13.09 -0.75
N GLU A 115 14.30 -13.62 -1.91
CA GLU A 115 15.70 -13.96 -2.17
C GLU A 115 16.58 -12.71 -2.13
N LEU A 116 16.15 -11.63 -2.81
CA LEU A 116 16.85 -10.36 -2.78
C LEU A 116 16.93 -9.78 -1.36
N ALA A 117 15.87 -9.89 -0.57
CA ALA A 117 15.87 -9.46 0.82
C ALA A 117 16.90 -10.23 1.67
N LYS A 118 17.06 -11.54 1.41
CA LYS A 118 18.10 -12.36 2.05
C LYS A 118 19.50 -11.94 1.60
N GLU A 119 19.72 -11.78 0.31
CA GLU A 119 21.01 -11.34 -0.25
C GLU A 119 21.46 -10.00 0.33
N LEU A 120 20.53 -9.06 0.52
CA LEU A 120 20.80 -7.74 1.07
C LEU A 120 20.77 -7.68 2.60
N ASN A 121 20.46 -8.80 3.27
CA ASN A 121 20.24 -8.88 4.72
C ASN A 121 19.27 -7.78 5.22
N LYS A 122 18.13 -7.62 4.53
CA LYS A 122 17.09 -6.62 4.85
C LYS A 122 15.78 -7.30 5.27
N PRO A 123 15.05 -6.71 6.23
CA PRO A 123 13.71 -7.18 6.55
C PRO A 123 12.76 -6.97 5.36
N ALA A 124 11.82 -7.91 5.16
CA ALA A 124 10.76 -7.77 4.17
C ALA A 124 9.41 -7.50 4.85
N SER A 125 8.54 -6.67 4.24
CA SER A 125 7.15 -6.53 4.66
C SER A 125 6.24 -7.19 3.62
N VAL A 126 5.52 -8.22 4.03
CA VAL A 126 4.71 -9.06 3.15
C VAL A 126 3.23 -8.87 3.48
N HIS A 127 2.44 -8.56 2.45
CA HIS A 127 0.99 -8.54 2.54
C HIS A 127 0.42 -9.86 2.02
N CYS A 128 -0.50 -10.46 2.78
CA CYS A 128 -1.13 -11.72 2.40
C CYS A 128 -2.62 -11.71 2.78
N VAL A 129 -3.46 -12.03 1.80
CA VAL A 129 -4.92 -12.13 1.97
C VAL A 129 -5.37 -13.46 1.39
N CYS A 130 -6.03 -14.28 2.22
CA CYS A 130 -6.63 -15.55 1.82
C CYS A 130 -5.66 -16.58 1.17
N ALA A 131 -4.35 -16.46 1.39
CA ALA A 131 -3.32 -17.35 0.83
C ALA A 131 -2.20 -17.68 1.84
N PHE A 132 -2.53 -17.72 3.14
CA PHE A 132 -1.54 -17.95 4.20
C PHE A 132 -0.92 -19.35 4.17
N GLY A 133 -1.62 -20.36 3.63
CA GLY A 133 -1.08 -21.70 3.42
C GLY A 133 0.05 -21.69 2.41
N ASP A 134 -0.23 -21.17 1.21
CA ASP A 134 0.76 -21.04 0.12
C ASP A 134 1.98 -20.20 0.57
N LEU A 135 1.73 -19.11 1.31
CA LEU A 135 2.80 -18.29 1.88
C LEU A 135 3.66 -19.07 2.87
N LEU A 136 3.05 -19.87 3.75
CA LEU A 136 3.79 -20.68 4.72
C LEU A 136 4.65 -21.74 4.02
N GLU A 137 4.11 -22.40 3.00
CA GLU A 137 4.87 -23.37 2.19
C GLU A 137 6.05 -22.71 1.48
N LEU A 138 5.83 -21.55 0.86
CA LEU A 138 6.90 -20.77 0.25
C LEU A 138 7.98 -20.39 1.26
N MET A 139 7.59 -19.82 2.41
CA MET A 139 8.54 -19.41 3.45
C MET A 139 9.30 -20.61 4.04
N LYS A 140 8.66 -21.78 4.19
CA LYS A 140 9.33 -23.01 4.61
C LYS A 140 10.37 -23.48 3.59
N SER A 141 10.08 -23.34 2.30
CA SER A 141 11.02 -23.75 1.24
C SER A 141 12.25 -22.84 1.12
N MET A 142 12.15 -21.57 1.57
CA MET A 142 13.18 -20.55 1.39
C MET A 142 13.91 -20.13 2.67
N GLY A 143 13.31 -20.38 3.84
CA GLY A 143 13.78 -19.91 5.13
C GLY A 143 15.03 -20.65 5.65
N PRO A 144 15.59 -20.21 6.80
CA PRO A 144 15.08 -19.14 7.67
C PRO A 144 15.39 -17.72 7.17
N PHE A 145 14.65 -16.74 7.70
CA PHE A 145 14.81 -15.31 7.38
C PHE A 145 15.36 -14.53 8.59
N PRO A 146 16.68 -14.48 8.80
CA PRO A 146 17.28 -13.89 10.00
C PRO A 146 17.07 -12.37 10.11
N ALA A 147 16.99 -11.66 8.98
CA ALA A 147 16.66 -10.23 8.97
C ALA A 147 15.18 -9.94 9.29
N GLY A 148 14.35 -10.98 9.33
CA GLY A 148 12.93 -10.91 9.67
C GLY A 148 11.99 -10.66 8.48
N VAL A 149 10.76 -11.16 8.61
CA VAL A 149 9.66 -10.89 7.66
C VAL A 149 8.44 -10.39 8.43
N ILE A 150 7.98 -9.16 8.17
CA ILE A 150 6.77 -8.62 8.78
C ILE A 150 5.56 -8.99 7.93
N LEU A 151 4.69 -9.85 8.46
CA LEU A 151 3.36 -10.11 7.91
C LEU A 151 2.45 -8.93 8.23
N HIS A 152 2.28 -8.04 7.26
CA HIS A 152 1.49 -6.83 7.39
C HIS A 152 -0.01 -7.15 7.44
N SER A 153 -0.70 -6.57 8.42
CA SER A 153 -2.15 -6.74 8.63
C SER A 153 -2.56 -8.22 8.69
N TYR A 154 -1.90 -9.00 9.54
CA TYR A 154 -2.13 -10.44 9.66
C TYR A 154 -3.58 -10.76 10.06
N LEU A 155 -4.26 -11.50 9.19
CA LEU A 155 -5.65 -11.93 9.35
C LEU A 155 -5.81 -13.47 9.34
N GLY A 156 -4.69 -14.20 9.37
CA GLY A 156 -4.63 -15.66 9.30
C GLY A 156 -5.25 -16.37 10.50
N SER A 157 -4.88 -17.62 10.74
CA SER A 157 -5.30 -18.37 11.94
C SER A 157 -4.28 -18.19 13.06
N ALA A 158 -4.69 -18.36 14.32
CA ALA A 158 -3.75 -18.27 15.44
C ALA A 158 -2.79 -19.48 15.46
N GLU A 159 -3.23 -20.60 14.89
CA GLU A 159 -2.53 -21.87 14.82
C GLU A 159 -1.33 -21.82 13.87
N MET A 160 -1.34 -20.94 12.87
CA MET A 160 -0.21 -20.74 11.95
C MET A 160 0.88 -19.83 12.51
N VAL A 161 0.58 -19.03 13.55
CA VAL A 161 1.55 -18.08 14.13
C VAL A 161 2.85 -18.75 14.55
N PRO A 162 2.86 -19.89 15.27
CA PRO A 162 4.11 -20.53 15.67
C PRO A 162 4.97 -21.00 14.50
N GLU A 163 4.34 -21.47 13.42
CA GLU A 163 5.04 -21.95 12.24
C GLU A 163 5.71 -20.80 11.48
N PHE A 164 5.06 -19.64 11.41
CA PHE A 164 5.63 -18.43 10.84
C PHE A 164 6.75 -17.85 11.74
N SER A 165 6.56 -17.81 13.06
CA SER A 165 7.56 -17.29 14.00
C SER A 165 8.88 -18.06 13.94
N LYS A 166 8.83 -19.40 13.82
CA LYS A 166 10.04 -20.25 13.65
C LYS A 166 10.87 -19.86 12.41
N LEU A 167 10.25 -19.27 11.40
CA LEU A 167 10.91 -18.86 10.16
C LEU A 167 11.44 -17.42 10.21
N GLY A 168 11.30 -16.71 11.34
CA GLY A 168 11.68 -15.31 11.51
C GLY A 168 10.56 -14.32 11.17
N ALA A 169 9.30 -14.75 11.18
CA ALA A 169 8.18 -13.86 10.91
C ALA A 169 7.74 -13.06 12.14
N TYR A 170 7.49 -11.78 11.91
CA TYR A 170 6.82 -10.83 12.80
C TYR A 170 5.44 -10.51 12.23
N PHE A 171 4.55 -9.95 13.05
CA PHE A 171 3.15 -9.75 12.66
C PHE A 171 2.70 -8.35 13.04
N SER A 172 2.04 -7.69 12.10
CA SER A 172 1.36 -6.41 12.33
C SER A 172 -0.14 -6.60 12.21
N PHE A 173 -0.91 -5.91 13.03
CA PHE A 173 -2.37 -5.95 13.00
C PHE A 173 -2.92 -4.55 12.67
N SER A 174 -3.84 -4.49 11.71
CA SER A 174 -4.58 -3.25 11.44
C SER A 174 -5.78 -3.11 12.37
N GLY A 175 -6.27 -1.89 12.55
CA GLY A 175 -7.49 -1.60 13.33
C GLY A 175 -8.73 -2.35 12.84
N PHE A 176 -8.72 -2.86 11.60
CA PHE A 176 -9.76 -3.76 11.08
C PHE A 176 -9.84 -5.08 11.86
N LEU A 177 -8.73 -5.59 12.40
CA LEU A 177 -8.76 -6.78 13.26
C LEU A 177 -9.43 -6.49 14.62
N MET A 178 -9.39 -5.24 15.07
CA MET A 178 -10.04 -4.79 16.31
C MET A 178 -11.57 -4.70 16.16
N SER A 179 -12.12 -4.70 14.94
CA SER A 179 -13.57 -4.79 14.70
C SER A 179 -14.07 -6.23 14.59
N GLN A 180 -13.18 -7.23 14.48
CA GLN A 180 -13.56 -8.64 14.50
C GLN A 180 -13.72 -9.18 15.94
N LYS A 181 -14.48 -10.27 16.09
CA LYS A 181 -14.81 -10.90 17.40
C LYS A 181 -13.57 -10.98 18.31
N ALA A 182 -13.64 -10.31 19.47
CA ALA A 182 -12.54 -10.17 20.44
C ALA A 182 -11.82 -11.48 20.82
N ASN A 183 -12.49 -12.62 20.69
CA ASN A 183 -11.93 -13.94 20.97
C ASN A 183 -10.81 -14.36 19.99
N LYS A 184 -10.89 -14.00 18.70
CA LYS A 184 -9.85 -14.34 17.71
C LYS A 184 -8.57 -13.54 17.97
N ALA A 185 -8.70 -12.24 18.20
CA ALA A 185 -7.59 -11.34 18.54
C ALA A 185 -6.89 -11.76 19.84
N LYS A 186 -7.66 -12.05 20.90
CA LYS A 186 -7.10 -12.53 22.19
C LYS A 186 -6.33 -13.84 22.05
N LYS A 187 -6.83 -14.79 21.25
CA LYS A 187 -6.17 -16.09 21.04
C LYS A 187 -4.84 -15.93 20.28
N MET A 188 -4.77 -15.05 19.28
CA MET A 188 -3.54 -14.73 18.54
C MET A 188 -2.49 -14.06 19.42
N LEU A 189 -2.88 -13.03 20.16
CA LEU A 189 -1.98 -12.31 21.06
C LEU A 189 -1.38 -13.23 22.12
N LYS A 190 -2.19 -14.14 22.69
CA LYS A 190 -1.67 -15.17 23.60
C LYS A 190 -0.60 -16.04 22.95
N MET A 191 -0.82 -16.51 21.71
CA MET A 191 0.14 -17.37 21.02
C MET A 191 1.46 -16.65 20.71
N MET A 192 1.43 -15.33 20.51
CA MET A 192 2.64 -14.52 20.26
C MET A 192 3.49 -14.29 21.51
N ILE A 193 2.85 -14.15 22.68
CA ILE A 193 3.54 -13.93 23.96
C ILE A 193 4.37 -15.17 24.37
N PHE A 194 4.00 -16.38 23.91
CA PHE A 194 4.74 -17.61 24.20
C PHE A 194 5.96 -17.86 23.30
N ILE A 195 6.18 -17.07 22.24
CA ILE A 195 7.25 -17.29 21.25
C ILE A 195 8.29 -16.15 21.28
N THR A 196 8.56 -15.64 22.48
CA THR A 196 9.88 -15.08 22.79
C THR A 196 10.64 -16.09 23.64
N PRO A 197 11.21 -17.16 23.06
CA PRO A 197 12.31 -17.83 23.74
C PRO A 197 13.53 -16.93 23.56
N ASP A 198 14.09 -16.49 24.68
CA ASP A 198 15.52 -16.23 24.90
C ASP A 198 16.37 -16.20 23.62
N ILE A 199 16.42 -15.04 22.96
CA ILE A 199 17.53 -14.73 22.05
C ILE A 199 18.62 -14.16 22.96
N CYS A 200 19.46 -15.05 23.48
CA CYS A 200 20.81 -14.72 23.93
C CYS A 200 21.68 -14.36 22.71
#